data_AF-A0A803QMI3-F1
#
_entry.id   AF-A0A803QMI3-F1
#
_cell.length_a   1.000
_cell.length_b   1.000
_cell.length_c   1.000
_cell.angle_alpha   90.00
_cell.angle_beta   90.00
_cell.angle_gamma   90.00
#
_symmetry.space_group_name_H-M   'P 1'
#
loop_
_entity.id
_entity.type
_entity.pdbx_description
1 polymer ?
#
loop_
_entity_poly.entity_id
_entity_poly.type
_entity_poly.pdbx_seq_one_letter_code
_entity_poly.pdbx_strand_id
1 'polypeptide(L)'
;MKFGKEFTTHLEDTLPEWRDKFLCYKPLKKFLKTFPTNPSDQHQPFEAVAPAALEGFEDQGNPPLAELQDWFIRILNEELDKFNDFYVDKEEEFVIRFQELKERIERVKEKSNNGRAFTSESEFSEEIMDIRRDFVAIHGEMVLLKNYSSLNFAGTQTISSLLFFLI
;
A
#
# COMPACT_ATOMS: atom_id res chain seq x y z
N MET A 1 12.34 -0.10 -14.31
CA MET A 1 11.89 -1.36 -14.95
C MET A 1 10.43 -1.25 -15.36
N LYS A 2 10.00 -2.01 -16.37
CA LYS A 2 8.61 -2.06 -16.88
C LYS A 2 7.67 -2.84 -15.94
N PHE A 3 8.22 -3.88 -15.28
CA PHE A 3 7.49 -4.78 -14.39
C PHE A 3 6.78 -4.07 -13.23
N GLY A 4 7.45 -3.15 -12.52
CA GLY A 4 6.82 -2.45 -11.39
C GLY A 4 5.60 -1.62 -11.80
N LYS A 5 5.62 -1.00 -12.98
CA LYS A 5 4.47 -0.24 -13.49
C LYS A 5 3.32 -1.16 -13.91
N GLU A 6 3.62 -2.22 -14.66
CA GLU A 6 2.62 -3.19 -15.10
C GLU A 6 1.98 -3.91 -13.90
N PHE A 7 2.77 -4.23 -12.87
CA PHE A 7 2.29 -4.87 -11.65
C PHE A 7 1.45 -3.91 -10.80
N THR A 8 1.85 -2.64 -10.65
CA THR A 8 1.00 -1.62 -10.00
C THR A 8 -0.35 -1.53 -10.69
N THR A 9 -0.38 -1.39 -12.02
CA THR A 9 -1.65 -1.35 -12.77
C THR A 9 -2.49 -2.60 -12.56
N HIS A 10 -1.88 -3.79 -12.63
CA HIS A 10 -2.61 -5.03 -12.39
C HIS A 10 -3.19 -5.12 -10.97
N LEU A 11 -2.42 -4.70 -9.96
CA LEU A 11 -2.87 -4.70 -8.58
C LEU A 11 -4.00 -3.68 -8.37
N GLU A 12 -3.88 -2.49 -8.94
CA GLU A 12 -4.93 -1.46 -8.94
C GLU A 12 -6.22 -1.95 -9.63
N ASP A 13 -6.12 -2.73 -10.71
CA ASP A 13 -7.27 -3.31 -11.41
C ASP A 13 -7.90 -4.48 -10.64
N THR A 14 -7.08 -5.27 -9.96
CA THR A 14 -7.54 -6.43 -9.19
C THR A 14 -8.18 -6.01 -7.86
N LEU A 15 -7.64 -4.98 -7.20
CA LEU A 15 -8.09 -4.45 -5.91
C LEU A 15 -8.18 -2.92 -5.98
N PRO A 16 -9.29 -2.39 -6.55
CA PRO A 16 -9.49 -0.95 -6.68
C PRO A 16 -9.40 -0.18 -5.36
N GLU A 17 -9.78 -0.82 -4.26
CA GLU A 17 -9.72 -0.28 -2.90
C GLU A 17 -8.30 -0.02 -2.38
N TRP A 18 -7.24 -0.52 -3.02
CA TRP A 18 -5.85 -0.32 -2.58
C TRP A 18 -5.18 0.85 -3.32
N ARG A 19 -5.82 1.42 -4.34
CA ARG A 19 -5.26 2.45 -5.25
C ARG A 19 -4.76 3.68 -4.52
N ASP A 20 -5.53 4.19 -3.55
CA ASP A 20 -5.21 5.40 -2.79
C ASP A 20 -4.21 5.16 -1.64
N LYS A 21 -3.86 3.89 -1.38
CA LYS A 21 -2.99 3.49 -0.27
C LYS A 21 -1.51 3.46 -0.64
N PHE A 22 -1.18 3.53 -1.92
CA PHE A 22 0.21 3.62 -2.36
C PHE A 22 0.85 4.98 -2.04
N LEU A 23 2.18 4.97 -1.91
CA LEU A 23 3.01 6.16 -1.89
C LEU A 23 2.73 7.04 -3.12
N CYS A 24 2.45 8.32 -2.89
CA CYS A 24 2.25 9.33 -3.92
C CYS A 24 3.59 9.75 -4.59
N TYR A 25 4.28 8.78 -5.18
CA TYR A 25 5.63 8.94 -5.73
C TYR A 25 5.75 10.09 -6.74
N LYS A 26 4.75 10.29 -7.60
CA LYS A 26 4.77 11.35 -8.63
C LYS A 26 4.72 12.77 -8.00
N PRO A 27 3.74 13.09 -7.12
CA PRO A 27 3.76 14.34 -6.35
C PRO A 27 5.06 14.57 -5.58
N LEU A 28 5.53 13.60 -4.79
CA LEU A 28 6.78 13.72 -4.03
C LEU A 28 7.99 13.98 -4.93
N LYS A 29 8.08 13.30 -6.07
CA LYS A 29 9.14 13.52 -7.05
C LYS A 29 9.05 14.90 -7.72
N LYS A 30 7.83 15.43 -7.93
CA LYS A 30 7.64 16.79 -8.45
C LYS A 30 8.07 17.83 -7.40
N PHE A 31 7.77 17.58 -6.13
CA PHE A 31 8.21 18.42 -5.02
C PHE A 31 9.73 18.47 -4.89
N LEU A 32 10.44 17.35 -5.06
CA LEU A 32 11.91 17.35 -5.09
C LEU A 32 12.53 18.24 -6.18
N LYS A 33 11.80 18.57 -7.25
CA LYS A 33 12.30 19.48 -8.29
C LYS A 33 12.30 20.95 -7.87
N THR A 34 11.62 21.31 -6.78
CA THR A 34 11.65 22.68 -6.24
C THR A 34 12.89 22.93 -5.39
N PHE A 35 13.68 21.90 -5.09
CA PHE A 35 14.94 22.03 -4.38
C PHE A 35 15.97 22.73 -5.29
N PRO A 36 16.65 23.78 -4.80
CA PRO A 36 17.67 24.47 -5.59
C PRO A 36 18.79 23.50 -5.97
N THR A 37 18.89 23.18 -7.26
CA THR A 37 19.86 22.20 -7.77
C THR A 37 21.22 22.83 -8.10
N ASN A 38 21.28 24.16 -8.23
CA ASN A 38 22.49 24.98 -8.37
C ASN A 38 22.23 26.40 -7.83
N PRO A 39 23.25 27.11 -7.31
CA PRO A 39 23.10 28.51 -6.89
C PRO A 39 22.78 29.48 -8.06
N SER A 40 22.91 29.04 -9.31
CA SER A 40 22.65 29.83 -10.52
C SER A 40 21.18 29.88 -10.97
N ASP A 41 20.31 28.99 -10.45
CA ASP A 41 18.96 28.78 -10.98
C ASP A 41 17.86 29.51 -10.18
N GLN A 42 18.22 30.52 -9.37
CA GLN A 42 17.30 31.28 -8.50
C GLN A 42 16.23 32.13 -9.24
N HIS A 43 16.07 31.99 -10.56
CA HIS A 43 15.22 32.86 -11.38
C HIS A 43 14.24 32.14 -12.32
N GLN A 44 13.78 30.94 -12.00
CA GLN A 44 12.60 30.39 -12.69
C GLN A 44 11.40 30.29 -11.74
N PRO A 45 10.40 31.19 -11.86
CA PRO A 45 9.11 30.97 -11.26
C PRO A 45 8.45 29.81 -12.01
N PHE A 46 8.47 28.61 -11.42
CA PHE A 46 7.70 27.49 -11.94
C PHE A 46 6.33 27.51 -11.25
N GLU A 47 5.29 27.84 -12.02
CA GLU A 47 3.88 27.68 -11.62
C GLU A 47 3.58 26.20 -11.37
N ALA A 48 3.84 25.74 -10.14
CA ALA A 48 3.51 24.39 -9.74
C ALA A 48 2.06 24.38 -9.24
N VAL A 49 1.15 23.82 -10.05
CA VAL A 49 -0.16 23.36 -9.54
C VAL A 49 0.13 22.34 -8.43
N ALA A 50 -0.18 22.73 -7.20
CA ALA A 50 0.08 22.00 -5.98
C ALA A 50 -1.04 20.95 -5.79
N PRO A 51 -0.75 19.70 -5.37
CA PRO A 51 -1.79 18.76 -4.94
C PRO A 51 -2.71 19.39 -3.89
N ALA A 52 -3.97 18.95 -3.79
CA ALA A 52 -4.99 19.52 -2.89
C ALA A 52 -4.56 19.61 -1.40
N ALA A 53 -3.58 18.81 -0.97
CA ALA A 53 -2.94 18.91 0.35
C ALA A 53 -2.06 20.17 0.54
N LEU A 54 -1.84 20.94 -0.53
CA LEU A 54 -1.04 22.16 -0.61
C LEU A 54 -1.91 23.37 -1.06
N GLU A 55 -3.24 23.31 -0.88
CA GLU A 55 -4.09 24.49 -1.02
C GLU A 55 -3.80 25.46 0.14
N GLY A 56 -3.06 26.53 -0.15
CA GLY A 56 -2.63 27.54 0.83
C GLY A 56 -1.33 28.27 0.47
N PHE A 57 -0.64 27.89 -0.61
CA PHE A 57 0.73 28.32 -0.94
C PHE A 57 0.83 29.31 -2.12
N GLU A 58 -0.01 30.34 -2.20
CA GLU A 58 0.04 31.29 -3.34
C GLU A 58 0.94 32.53 -3.15
N ASP A 59 1.55 32.80 -1.98
CA ASP A 59 2.19 34.13 -1.78
C ASP A 59 3.43 34.19 -0.89
N GLN A 60 4.39 33.27 -1.01
CA GLN A 60 5.70 33.47 -0.37
C GLN A 60 6.83 33.10 -1.34
N GLY A 61 7.77 34.03 -1.50
CA GLY A 61 8.99 33.83 -2.30
C GLY A 61 9.72 32.54 -1.92
N ASN A 62 10.68 32.13 -2.77
CA ASN A 62 11.29 30.81 -2.70
C ASN A 62 11.70 30.43 -1.25
N PRO A 63 11.03 29.46 -0.61
CA PRO A 63 11.23 29.18 0.82
C PRO A 63 12.66 28.70 1.08
N PRO A 64 13.24 28.97 2.26
CA PRO A 64 14.54 28.44 2.66
C PRO A 64 14.61 26.92 2.48
N LEU A 65 15.78 26.41 2.09
CA LEU A 65 16.00 24.98 1.87
C LEU A 65 15.56 24.11 3.08
N ALA A 66 15.78 24.61 4.30
CA ALA A 66 15.36 23.93 5.53
C ALA A 66 13.84 23.76 5.63
N GLU A 67 13.06 24.78 5.27
CA GLU A 67 11.59 24.70 5.27
C GLU A 67 11.09 23.70 4.22
N LEU A 68 11.74 23.68 3.05
CA LEU A 68 11.40 22.73 1.99
C LEU A 68 11.71 21.27 2.40
N GLN A 69 12.82 21.05 3.12
CA GLN A 69 13.16 19.76 3.71
C GLN A 69 12.11 19.33 4.75
N ASP A 70 11.76 20.21 5.69
CA ASP A 70 10.77 19.93 6.73
C ASP A 70 9.41 19.59 6.12
N TRP A 71 8.99 20.30 5.08
CA TRP A 71 7.76 19.99 4.36
C TRP A 71 7.82 18.63 3.67
N PHE A 72 8.92 18.33 2.98
CA PHE A 72 9.08 17.02 2.34
C PHE A 72 9.00 15.88 3.36
N ILE A 73 9.71 16.02 4.49
CA ILE A 73 9.73 15.03 5.57
C ILE A 73 8.33 14.84 6.14
N ARG A 74 7.58 15.93 6.35
CA ARG A 74 6.20 15.87 6.83
C ARG A 74 5.29 15.09 5.87
N ILE A 75 5.31 15.40 4.58
CA ILE A 75 4.50 14.69 3.57
C ILE A 75 4.91 13.21 3.52
N LEU A 76 6.21 12.91 3.60
CA LEU A 76 6.69 11.54 3.58
C LEU A 76 6.23 10.74 4.81
N ASN A 77 6.21 11.37 5.99
CA ASN A 77 5.69 10.76 7.22
C ASN A 77 4.18 10.51 7.13
N GLU A 78 3.41 11.49 6.65
CA GLU A 78 1.96 11.33 6.44
C GLU A 78 1.67 10.15 5.47
N GLU A 79 2.47 10.01 4.42
CA GLU A 79 2.37 8.88 3.49
C GLU A 79 2.78 7.55 4.12
N LEU A 80 3.84 7.54 4.95
CA LEU A 80 4.27 6.37 5.73
C LEU A 80 3.16 5.87 6.64
N ASP A 81 2.57 6.76 7.42
CA ASP A 81 1.47 6.42 8.34
C ASP A 81 0.30 5.84 7.56
N LYS A 82 -0.12 6.48 6.47
CA LYS A 82 -1.21 6.01 5.60
C LYS A 82 -1.03 4.56 5.13
N PHE A 83 0.14 4.22 4.57
CA PHE A 83 0.32 2.87 4.03
C PHE A 83 0.64 1.83 5.11
N ASN A 84 1.18 2.24 6.25
CA ASN A 84 1.41 1.38 7.41
C ASN A 84 0.10 1.01 8.09
N ASP A 85 -0.77 1.99 8.35
CA ASP A 85 -2.11 1.77 8.90
C ASP A 85 -2.89 0.78 8.04
N PHE A 86 -2.91 1.02 6.72
CA PHE A 86 -3.54 0.10 5.78
C PHE A 86 -2.93 -1.32 5.81
N TYR A 87 -1.59 -1.44 5.93
CA TYR A 87 -0.93 -2.74 5.99
C TYR A 87 -1.34 -3.51 7.24
N VAL A 88 -1.34 -2.84 8.40
CA VAL A 88 -1.71 -3.44 9.69
C VAL A 88 -3.16 -3.86 9.69
N ASP A 89 -4.08 -2.98 9.24
CA ASP A 89 -5.50 -3.31 9.12
C ASP A 89 -5.73 -4.58 8.28
N LYS A 90 -5.01 -4.72 7.16
CA LYS A 90 -5.11 -5.90 6.29
C LYS A 90 -4.48 -7.14 6.90
N GLU A 91 -3.36 -7.00 7.60
CA GLU A 91 -2.74 -8.10 8.32
C GLU A 91 -3.68 -8.65 9.41
N GLU A 92 -4.32 -7.76 10.17
CA GLU A 92 -5.33 -8.13 11.18
C GLU A 92 -6.53 -8.85 10.55
N GLU A 93 -7.06 -8.35 9.42
CA GLU A 93 -8.13 -9.02 8.67
C GLU A 93 -7.76 -10.46 8.29
N PHE A 94 -6.52 -10.68 7.82
CA PHE A 94 -6.04 -12.01 7.48
C PHE A 94 -5.89 -12.92 8.70
N VAL A 95 -5.41 -12.39 9.83
CA VAL A 95 -5.31 -13.17 11.08
C VAL A 95 -6.69 -13.65 11.51
N ILE A 96 -7.70 -12.79 11.48
CA ILE A 96 -9.08 -13.13 11.83
C ILE A 96 -9.63 -14.20 10.88
N ARG A 97 -9.59 -13.96 9.56
CA ARG A 97 -10.09 -14.91 8.54
C ARG A 97 -9.38 -16.26 8.60
N PHE A 98 -8.08 -16.27 8.85
CA PHE A 98 -7.31 -17.51 8.97
C PHE A 98 -7.66 -18.29 10.24
N GLN A 99 -7.93 -17.59 11.34
CA GLN A 99 -8.39 -18.20 12.59
C GLN A 99 -9.78 -18.82 12.42
N GLU A 100 -10.73 -18.10 11.80
CA GLU A 100 -12.06 -18.62 11.47
C GLU A 100 -11.98 -19.87 10.57
N LEU A 101 -11.09 -19.85 9.58
CA LEU A 101 -10.87 -20.98 8.67
C LEU A 101 -10.32 -22.21 9.41
N LYS A 102 -9.36 -22.02 10.33
CA LYS A 102 -8.86 -23.11 11.19
C LYS A 102 -9.98 -23.74 12.02
N GLU A 103 -10.83 -22.91 12.62
CA GLU A 103 -11.95 -23.41 13.42
C GLU A 103 -12.98 -24.15 12.57
N ARG A 104 -13.26 -23.68 11.35
CA ARG A 104 -14.10 -24.41 10.38
C ARG A 104 -13.52 -25.79 10.05
N ILE A 105 -12.21 -25.86 9.79
CA ILE A 105 -11.52 -27.13 9.52
C ILE A 105 -11.65 -28.10 10.69
N GLU A 106 -11.44 -27.64 11.93
CA GLU A 106 -11.56 -28.51 13.10
C GLU A 106 -13.00 -28.98 13.31
N ARG A 107 -14.00 -28.10 13.14
CA ARG A 107 -15.42 -28.48 13.20
C ARG A 107 -15.79 -29.56 12.18
N VAL A 108 -15.28 -29.46 10.95
CA VAL A 108 -15.52 -30.46 9.89
C VAL A 108 -14.88 -31.80 10.25
N LYS A 109 -13.66 -31.77 10.79
CA LYS A 109 -12.92 -32.96 11.24
C LYS A 109 -13.60 -33.65 12.43
N GLU A 110 -14.08 -32.89 13.42
CA GLU A 110 -14.85 -33.42 14.55
C GLU A 110 -16.16 -34.07 14.12
N LYS A 111 -16.91 -33.43 13.20
CA LYS A 111 -18.14 -34.00 12.63
C LYS A 111 -17.87 -35.33 11.91
N SER A 112 -16.78 -35.40 11.14
CA SER A 112 -16.36 -36.64 10.46
C SER A 112 -16.00 -37.76 11.45
N ASN A 113 -15.30 -37.44 12.55
CA ASN A 113 -14.85 -38.44 13.52
C ASN A 113 -15.97 -38.97 14.43
N ASN A 114 -16.94 -38.13 14.78
CA ASN A 114 -17.99 -38.48 15.75
C ASN A 114 -19.19 -39.23 15.12
N GLY A 115 -19.15 -39.54 13.82
CA GLY A 115 -20.27 -40.18 13.10
C GLY A 115 -21.57 -39.36 13.11
N ARG A 116 -21.51 -38.10 13.57
CA ARG A 116 -22.61 -37.14 13.55
C ARG A 116 -22.68 -36.61 12.12
N ALA A 117 -23.31 -37.44 11.30
CA ALA A 117 -23.22 -37.40 9.85
C ALA A 117 -23.63 -36.03 9.31
N PHE A 118 -22.79 -35.48 8.44
CA PHE A 118 -23.31 -34.73 7.30
C PHE A 118 -24.51 -35.49 6.75
N THR A 119 -25.59 -34.78 6.45
CA THR A 119 -26.84 -35.44 6.01
C THR A 119 -26.63 -36.21 4.69
N SER A 120 -25.56 -35.87 3.95
CA SER A 120 -25.03 -36.61 2.80
C SER A 120 -23.52 -36.40 2.60
N GLU A 121 -22.87 -37.31 1.86
CA GLU A 121 -21.48 -37.17 1.39
C GLU A 121 -21.26 -35.90 0.53
N SER A 122 -22.32 -35.44 -0.16
CA SER A 122 -22.32 -34.23 -0.97
C SER A 122 -22.11 -32.96 -0.12
N GLU A 123 -22.76 -32.89 1.05
CA GLU A 123 -22.67 -31.73 1.96
C GLU A 123 -21.26 -31.61 2.56
N PHE A 124 -20.63 -32.75 2.89
CA PHE A 124 -19.23 -32.78 3.33
C PHE A 124 -18.27 -32.31 2.23
N SER A 125 -18.50 -32.77 1.00
CA SER A 125 -17.69 -32.36 -0.16
C SER A 125 -17.79 -30.86 -0.43
N GLU A 126 -18.99 -30.28 -0.33
CA GLU A 126 -19.23 -28.85 -0.54
C GLU A 126 -18.49 -27.99 0.51
N GLU A 127 -18.63 -28.31 1.81
CA GLU A 127 -17.93 -27.56 2.87
C GLU A 127 -16.40 -27.62 2.72
N ILE A 128 -15.86 -28.78 2.31
CA ILE A 128 -14.42 -28.92 2.02
C ILE A 128 -14.01 -28.07 0.81
N MET A 129 -14.85 -27.99 -0.23
CA MET A 129 -14.59 -27.13 -1.39
C MET A 129 -14.58 -25.65 -1.00
N ASP A 130 -15.49 -25.22 -0.13
CA ASP A 130 -15.54 -23.84 0.34
C ASP A 130 -14.34 -23.49 1.21
N ILE A 131 -13.93 -24.37 2.12
CA ILE A 131 -12.68 -24.20 2.89
C ILE A 131 -11.47 -24.04 1.96
N ARG A 132 -11.38 -24.85 0.90
CA ARG A 132 -10.28 -24.74 -0.08
C ARG A 132 -10.32 -23.42 -0.83
N ARG A 133 -11.52 -22.96 -1.23
CA ARG A 133 -11.72 -21.69 -1.92
C ARG A 133 -11.26 -20.52 -1.04
N ASP A 134 -11.68 -20.52 0.22
CA ASP A 134 -11.33 -19.48 1.17
C ASP A 134 -9.83 -19.46 1.47
N PHE A 135 -9.21 -20.64 1.60
CA PHE A 135 -7.75 -20.75 1.77
C PHE A 135 -6.99 -20.12 0.59
N VAL A 136 -7.40 -20.45 -0.64
CA VAL A 136 -6.77 -19.90 -1.86
C VAL A 136 -6.99 -18.40 -1.96
N ALA A 137 -8.18 -17.90 -1.62
CA ALA A 137 -8.48 -16.48 -1.61
C ALA A 137 -7.59 -15.71 -0.61
N ILE A 138 -7.56 -16.16 0.67
CA ILE A 138 -6.71 -15.56 1.71
C ILE A 138 -5.24 -15.57 1.27
N HIS A 139 -4.75 -16.70 0.75
CA HIS A 139 -3.37 -16.79 0.28
C HIS A 139 -3.07 -15.82 -0.87
N GLY A 140 -3.97 -15.73 -1.85
CA GLY A 140 -3.84 -14.80 -2.98
C GLY A 140 -3.77 -13.34 -2.51
N GLU A 141 -4.68 -12.95 -1.63
CA GLU A 141 -4.71 -11.60 -1.05
C GLU A 141 -3.46 -11.29 -0.22
N MET A 142 -2.94 -12.25 0.57
CA MET A 142 -1.68 -12.09 1.30
C MET A 142 -0.48 -11.86 0.37
N VAL A 143 -0.42 -12.56 -0.77
CA VAL A 143 0.64 -12.35 -1.77
C VAL A 143 0.54 -10.95 -2.37
N LEU A 144 -0.66 -10.46 -2.63
CA LEU A 144 -0.88 -9.08 -3.08
C LEU A 144 -0.41 -8.08 -2.02
N LEU A 145 -0.72 -8.29 -0.73
CA LEU A 145 -0.27 -7.40 0.35
C LEU A 145 1.26 -7.36 0.48
N LYS A 146 1.93 -8.51 0.32
CA LYS A 146 3.40 -8.57 0.29
C LYS A 146 3.99 -7.74 -0.85
N ASN A 147 3.39 -7.81 -2.02
CA ASN A 147 3.84 -7.03 -3.17
C ASN A 147 3.55 -5.54 -3.01
N TYR A 148 2.40 -5.19 -2.43
CA TYR A 148 2.08 -3.82 -2.02
C TYR A 148 3.15 -3.25 -1.07
N SER A 149 3.52 -4.00 -0.02
CA SER A 149 4.57 -3.60 0.93
C SER A 149 5.92 -3.40 0.22
N SER A 150 6.30 -4.34 -0.66
CA SER A 150 7.55 -4.28 -1.42
C SER A 150 7.62 -3.06 -2.35
N LEU A 151 6.51 -2.71 -3.01
CA LEU A 151 6.43 -1.54 -3.88
C LEU A 151 6.52 -0.22 -3.09
N ASN A 152 5.79 -0.11 -2.00
CA ASN A 152 5.85 1.08 -1.14
C ASN A 152 7.24 1.26 -0.53
N PHE A 153 7.85 0.18 -0.03
CA PHE A 153 9.23 0.20 0.47
C PHE A 153 10.22 0.67 -0.59
N ALA A 154 10.17 0.11 -1.81
CA ALA A 154 11.04 0.52 -2.90
C ALA A 154 10.81 2.00 -3.30
N GLY A 155 9.56 2.45 -3.32
CA GLY A 155 9.19 3.84 -3.58
C GLY A 155 9.76 4.79 -2.54
N THR A 156 9.59 4.47 -1.25
CA THR A 156 10.09 5.25 -0.10
C THR A 156 11.62 5.30 -0.10
N GLN A 157 12.30 4.17 -0.32
CA GLN A 157 13.76 4.15 -0.46
C GLN A 157 14.23 5.03 -1.62
N THR A 158 13.57 4.92 -2.77
CA THR A 158 13.94 5.70 -3.96
C THR A 158 13.80 7.19 -3.70
N ILE A 159 12.66 7.63 -3.13
CA ILE A 159 12.41 9.05 -2.92
C ILE A 159 13.29 9.64 -1.81
N SER A 160 13.52 8.88 -0.73
CA SER A 160 14.42 9.29 0.36
C SER A 160 15.86 9.40 -0.11
N SER A 161 16.31 8.48 -0.98
CA SER A 161 17.66 8.56 -1.57
C SER A 161 17.81 9.79 -2.46
N LEU A 162 16.76 10.14 -3.23
CA LEU A 162 16.79 11.36 -4.05
C LEU A 162 16.88 12.63 -3.20
N LEU A 163 16.19 12.69 -2.06
CA LEU A 163 16.34 13.78 -1.10
C LEU A 163 17.79 13.86 -0.59
N PHE A 164 18.39 12.74 -0.19
CA PHE A 164 19.76 12.71 0.30
C PHE A 164 20.79 13.22 -0.72
N PHE A 165 20.58 12.99 -2.02
CA PHE A 165 21.48 13.53 -3.06
C PHE A 165 21.27 15.03 -3.34
N LEU A 166 20.17 15.63 -2.88
CA LEU A 166 19.86 17.05 -3.08
C LEU A 166 20.31 17.95 -1.92
N ILE A 167 20.79 17.36 -0.82
CA ILE A 167 21.24 18.04 0.40
C ILE A 167 22.75 17.82 0.57
#